data_AF-A0A958QR68-F1
#
_entry.id   AF-A0A958QR68-F1
#
_cell.length_a   1.000
_cell.length_b   1.000
_cell.length_c   1.000
_cell.angle_alpha   90.00
_cell.angle_beta   90.00
_cell.angle_gamma   90.00
#
_symmetry.space_group_name_H-M   'P 1'
#
loop_
_entity.id
_entity.type
_entity.pdbx_description
1 polymer ?
#
loop_
_entity_poly.entity_id
_entity_poly.type
_entity_poly.pdbx_seq_one_letter_code
_entity_poly.pdbx_strand_id
1 'polypeptide(L)'
;MKTKSSKHTFYNYQFKWTAVTLANHPDIQGRSVADALDIHPIMLYRWKKEMKDGEIPDNGKDTRSKRDLEEARKKIKQLEAELKRVREENIVLKKAERLFPGKK
;
A
#
# COMPACT_ATOMS: atom_id res chain seq x y z
N MET A 1 33.13 22.56 26.82
CA MET A 1 31.88 21.76 26.94
C MET A 1 31.53 21.25 25.56
N LYS A 2 31.62 19.93 25.29
CA LYS A 2 31.28 19.38 23.98
C LYS A 2 29.77 19.26 23.88
N THR A 3 29.13 20.04 23.02
CA THR A 3 27.70 19.91 22.73
C THR A 3 27.48 18.60 21.97
N LYS A 4 26.74 17.65 22.56
CA LYS A 4 26.33 16.43 21.86
C LYS A 4 25.48 16.85 20.66
N SER A 5 25.96 16.60 19.45
CA SER A 5 25.17 16.72 18.23
C SER A 5 23.93 15.83 18.36
N SER A 6 22.75 16.46 18.44
CA SER A 6 21.47 15.74 18.51
C SER A 6 21.26 15.05 17.17
N LYS A 7 21.31 13.71 17.15
CA LYS A 7 20.99 12.92 15.96
C LYS A 7 19.51 13.15 15.64
N HIS A 8 19.23 14.01 14.67
CA HIS A 8 17.87 14.27 14.23
C HIS A 8 17.37 13.06 13.43
N THR A 9 16.64 12.16 14.07
CA THR A 9 15.96 11.04 13.41
C THR A 9 14.81 11.59 12.55
N PHE A 10 14.93 11.44 11.23
CA PHE A 10 13.86 11.79 10.31
C PHE A 10 12.94 10.59 10.10
N TYR A 11 11.64 10.80 10.33
CA TYR A 11 10.60 9.79 10.10
C TYR A 11 9.83 10.13 8.84
N ASN A 12 9.57 9.11 8.00
CA ASN A 12 8.82 9.29 6.76
C ASN A 12 7.33 9.60 7.06
N TYR A 13 6.61 10.16 6.08
CA TYR A 13 5.19 10.51 6.20
C TYR A 13 4.33 9.31 6.60
N GLN A 14 4.46 8.19 5.88
CA GLN A 14 3.69 6.96 6.12
C GLN A 14 3.88 6.43 7.54
N PHE A 15 5.11 6.47 8.05
CA PHE A 15 5.42 6.04 9.42
C PHE A 15 4.71 6.92 10.45
N LYS A 16 4.80 8.25 10.29
CA LYS A 16 4.08 9.19 11.17
C LYS A 16 2.58 8.94 11.08
N TRP A 17 2.04 8.78 9.87
CA TRP A 17 0.62 8.54 9.58
C TRP A 17 0.10 7.28 10.24
N THR A 18 0.79 6.15 10.06
CA THR A 18 0.43 4.88 10.71
C THR A 18 0.46 5.00 12.23
N ALA A 19 1.49 5.64 12.80
CA ALA A 19 1.60 5.84 14.24
C ALA A 19 0.43 6.67 14.80
N VAL A 20 0.05 7.75 14.12
CA VAL A 20 -1.08 8.60 14.52
C VAL A 20 -2.42 7.88 14.37
N THR A 21 -2.61 7.14 13.28
CA THR A 21 -3.82 6.33 13.04
C THR A 21 -4.01 5.29 14.14
N LEU A 22 -2.96 4.54 14.48
CA LEU A 22 -2.98 3.56 15.58
C LEU A 22 -3.31 4.24 16.92
N ALA A 23 -2.72 5.40 17.18
CA ALA A 23 -2.93 6.16 18.40
C ALA A 23 -4.30 6.85 18.50
N ASN A 24 -5.09 6.89 17.42
CA ASN A 24 -6.46 7.43 17.41
C ASN A 24 -7.51 6.34 17.57
N HIS A 25 -7.12 5.06 17.62
CA HIS A 25 -8.04 3.98 17.90
C HIS A 25 -8.63 4.13 19.32
N PRO A 26 -9.96 4.01 19.51
CA PRO A 26 -10.63 4.28 20.78
C PRO A 26 -10.10 3.42 21.94
N ASP A 27 -9.71 2.18 21.65
CA ASP A 27 -9.25 1.21 22.65
C ASP A 27 -7.74 1.23 22.91
N ILE A 28 -6.97 2.08 22.20
CA ILE A 28 -5.50 2.06 22.26
C ILE A 28 -4.98 3.32 22.94
N GLN A 29 -4.19 3.14 23.99
CA GLN A 29 -3.47 4.24 24.63
C GLN A 29 -2.28 4.68 23.77
N GLY A 30 -2.19 5.97 23.48
CA GLY A 30 -1.08 6.54 22.69
C GLY A 30 0.31 6.27 23.30
N ARG A 31 0.40 6.13 24.63
CA ARG A 31 1.65 5.75 25.30
C ARG A 31 2.11 4.35 24.90
N SER A 32 1.20 3.38 24.89
CA SER A 32 1.50 2.00 24.45
C SER A 32 1.93 1.94 22.99
N VAL A 33 1.37 2.80 22.11
CA VAL A 33 1.80 2.92 20.72
C VAL A 33 3.22 3.47 20.63
N ALA A 34 3.55 4.48 21.44
CA ALA A 34 4.89 5.05 21.47
C ALA A 34 5.93 4.02 21.97
N ASP A 35 5.60 3.28 23.03
CA ASP A 35 6.44 2.22 23.58
C ASP A 35 6.64 1.08 22.57
N ALA A 36 5.58 0.68 21.85
CA ALA A 36 5.66 -0.37 20.82
C ALA A 36 6.48 0.03 19.58
N LEU A 37 6.47 1.33 19.23
CA LEU A 37 7.22 1.87 18.09
C LEU A 37 8.63 2.37 18.48
N ASP A 38 9.02 2.21 19.75
CA ASP A 38 10.27 2.73 20.33
C ASP A 38 10.50 4.22 20.02
N ILE A 39 9.43 5.02 20.13
CA ILE A 39 9.46 6.47 19.94
C ILE A 39 9.08 7.19 21.23
N HIS A 40 9.59 8.41 21.39
CA HIS A 40 9.22 9.22 22.54
C HIS A 40 7.76 9.68 22.43
N PRO A 41 6.90 9.55 23.47
CA PRO A 41 5.48 9.89 23.40
C PRO A 41 5.20 11.32 22.92
N ILE A 42 6.05 12.29 23.29
CA ILE A 42 5.98 13.68 22.81
C ILE A 42 5.97 13.77 21.28
N MET A 43 6.70 12.89 20.58
CA MET A 43 6.73 12.86 19.11
C MET A 43 5.37 12.50 18.54
N LEU A 44 4.69 11.52 19.14
CA LEU A 44 3.36 11.10 18.74
C LEU A 44 2.33 12.23 18.93
N TYR A 45 2.39 12.96 20.04
CA TYR A 45 1.55 14.15 20.25
C TYR A 45 1.85 15.25 19.24
N ARG A 46 3.14 15.49 18.93
CA ARG A 46 3.56 16.47 17.93
C ARG A 46 3.01 16.11 16.55
N TRP A 47 3.11 14.84 16.14
CA TRP A 47 2.58 14.37 14.85
C TRP A 47 1.05 14.43 14.79
N LYS A 48 0.35 14.13 15.88
CA LYS A 48 -1.12 14.34 15.96
C LYS A 48 -1.49 15.79 15.68
N LYS A 49 -0.72 16.73 16.25
CA LYS A 49 -0.91 18.16 16.00
C LYS A 49 -0.54 18.53 14.56
N GLU A 50 0.63 18.14 14.07
CA GLU A 50 1.08 18.39 12.68
C GLU A 50 0.05 17.88 11.65
N MET A 51 -0.63 16.74 11.90
CA MET A 51 -1.69 16.23 11.02
C MET A 51 -3.02 16.97 11.13
N LYS A 52 -3.37 17.44 12.32
CA LYS A 52 -4.57 18.27 12.52
C LYS A 52 -4.41 19.63 11.84
N ASP A 53 -3.21 20.19 11.91
CA ASP A 53 -2.87 21.51 11.37
C ASP A 53 -2.53 21.45 9.86
N GLY A 54 -2.46 20.24 9.27
CA GLY A 54 -2.17 20.04 7.84
C GLY A 54 -0.72 20.30 7.43
N GLU A 55 0.19 20.38 8.40
CA GLU A 55 1.59 20.78 8.21
C GLU A 55 2.52 19.63 7.82
N ILE A 56 2.04 18.38 7.78
CA ILE A 56 2.88 17.28 7.31
C ILE A 56 2.82 17.27 5.78
N PRO A 57 3.89 17.68 5.07
CA PRO A 57 3.94 17.51 3.63
C PRO A 57 3.78 16.03 3.34
N ASP A 58 2.70 15.69 2.63
CA ASP A 58 2.56 14.38 2.02
C ASP A 58 3.80 14.20 1.15
N ASN A 59 4.75 13.40 1.62
CA ASN A 59 5.91 13.01 0.86
C ASN A 59 5.50 12.04 -0.27
N GLY A 60 4.30 12.15 -0.86
CA GLY A 60 4.07 12.56 -2.25
C GLY A 60 4.57 11.61 -3.35
N LYS A 61 5.27 10.55 -2.97
CA LYS A 61 5.70 9.46 -3.85
C LYS A 61 4.62 8.39 -4.01
N ASP A 62 3.50 8.50 -3.28
CA ASP A 62 2.39 7.53 -3.37
C ASP A 62 1.37 7.83 -4.46
N THR A 63 1.31 9.06 -5.00
CA THR A 63 0.37 9.37 -6.10
C THR A 63 0.77 8.66 -7.39
N ARG A 64 2.08 8.56 -7.66
CA ARG A 64 2.62 7.78 -8.78
C ARG A 64 2.33 6.28 -8.59
N SER A 65 2.54 5.78 -7.37
CA SER A 65 2.23 4.38 -7.02
C SER A 65 0.75 4.03 -7.19
N LYS A 66 -0.18 4.91 -6.79
CA LYS A 66 -1.63 4.69 -6.96
C LYS A 66 -2.05 4.59 -8.42
N ARG A 67 -1.55 5.48 -9.29
CA ARG A 67 -1.84 5.45 -10.72
C ARG A 67 -1.25 4.21 -11.38
N ASP A 68 0.01 3.90 -11.08
CA ASP A 68 0.68 2.72 -11.60
C ASP A 68 -0.02 1.42 -11.15
N LEU A 69 -0.52 1.38 -9.90
CA LEU A 69 -1.34 0.29 -9.37
C LEU A 69 -2.69 0.16 -10.09
N GLU A 70 -3.35 1.27 -10.40
CA GLU A 70 -4.63 1.26 -11.12
C GLU A 70 -4.46 0.80 -12.57
N GLU A 71 -3.41 1.28 -13.25
CA GLU A 71 -3.04 0.83 -14.60
C GLU A 71 -2.69 -0.66 -14.61
N ALA A 72 -1.95 -1.15 -13.61
CA ALA A 72 -1.63 -2.57 -13.45
C ALA A 72 -2.89 -3.42 -13.23
N ARG A 73 -3.81 -2.98 -12.36
CA ARG A 73 -5.10 -3.67 -12.12
C ARG A 73 -5.94 -3.76 -13.39
N LYS A 74 -5.98 -2.69 -14.19
CA LYS A 74 -6.72 -2.68 -15.46
C LYS A 74 -6.13 -3.68 -16.45
N LYS A 75 -4.80 -3.74 -16.57
CA LYS A 75 -4.09 -4.71 -17.43
C LYS A 75 -4.35 -6.16 -16.98
N ILE A 76 -4.28 -6.44 -15.68
CA ILE A 76 -4.58 -7.78 -15.14
C ILE A 76 -5.98 -8.22 -15.55
N LYS A 77 -6.99 -7.36 -15.32
CA LYS A 77 -8.38 -7.67 -15.69
C LYS A 77 -8.57 -7.94 -17.19
N GLN A 78 -7.86 -7.20 -18.04
CA GLN A 78 -7.90 -7.40 -19.49
C GLN A 78 -7.29 -8.76 -19.89
N LEU A 79 -6.11 -9.08 -19.35
CA LEU A 79 -5.41 -10.34 -19.62
C LEU A 79 -6.20 -11.55 -19.11
N GLU A 80 -6.85 -11.45 -17.95
CA GLU A 80 -7.71 -12.51 -17.42
C GLU A 80 -8.91 -12.79 -18.33
N ALA A 81 -9.54 -11.74 -18.88
CA ALA A 81 -10.65 -11.88 -19.81
C ALA A 81 -10.20 -12.53 -21.14
N GLU A 82 -9.04 -12.13 -21.66
CA GLU A 82 -8.46 -12.71 -22.87
C GLU A 82 -8.07 -14.18 -22.66
N LEU A 83 -7.41 -14.51 -21.54
CA LEU A 83 -7.07 -15.89 -21.18
C LEU A 83 -8.32 -16.77 -21.06
N LYS A 84 -9.40 -16.24 -20.48
CA LYS A 84 -10.67 -16.96 -20.39
C LYS A 84 -11.22 -17.29 -21.79
N ARG A 85 -11.29 -16.28 -22.67
CA ARG A 85 -11.76 -16.46 -24.05
C ARG A 85 -10.92 -17.48 -24.82
N VAL A 86 -9.59 -17.35 -24.80
CA VAL A 86 -8.69 -18.28 -25.51
C VAL A 86 -8.79 -19.70 -24.96
N ARG A 87 -9.01 -19.86 -23.65
CA ARG A 87 -9.25 -21.19 -23.04
C ARG A 87 -10.57 -21.80 -23.50
N GLU A 88 -11.63 -21.01 -23.57
CA GLU A 88 -12.93 -21.45 -24.09
C GLU A 88 -12.83 -21.89 -25.56
N GLU A 89 -12.18 -21.09 -26.41
CA GLU A 89 -11.91 -21.43 -27.81
C GLU A 89 -11.10 -22.74 -27.92
N ASN A 90 -10.03 -22.90 -27.14
CA ASN A 90 -9.25 -24.14 -27.09
C ASN A 90 -10.08 -25.36 -26.67
N ILE A 91 -10.99 -25.19 -25.70
CA ILE A 91 -11.87 -26.29 -25.26
C ILE A 91 -12.78 -26.72 -26.41
N VAL A 92 -13.35 -25.76 -27.14
CA VAL A 92 -14.21 -26.05 -28.31
C VAL A 92 -13.41 -26.75 -29.41
N LEU A 93 -12.22 -26.24 -29.75
CA LEU A 93 -11.36 -26.84 -30.78
C LEU A 93 -10.95 -28.27 -30.41
N LYS A 94 -10.50 -28.51 -29.18
CA LYS A 94 -10.14 -29.86 -28.71
C LYS A 94 -11.33 -30.82 -28.72
N LYS A 95 -12.54 -30.33 -28.40
CA LYS A 95 -13.77 -31.11 -28.52
C LYS A 95 -14.06 -31.46 -29.98
N ALA A 96 -13.90 -30.50 -30.89
CA ALA A 96 -14.10 -30.72 -32.32
C ALA A 96 -13.08 -31.72 -32.90
N GLU A 97 -11.81 -31.62 -32.54
CA GLU A 97 -10.78 -32.61 -32.92
C GLU A 97 -11.12 -34.03 -32.44
N ARG A 98 -11.67 -34.16 -31.23
CA ARG A 98 -12.12 -35.46 -30.70
C ARG A 98 -13.33 -36.01 -31.46
N LEU A 99 -14.25 -35.14 -31.88
CA LEU A 99 -15.47 -35.54 -32.59
C LEU A 99 -15.24 -35.79 -34.08
N PHE A 100 -14.26 -35.12 -34.69
CA PHE A 100 -13.89 -35.25 -36.10
C PHE A 100 -12.42 -35.67 -36.27
N PRO A 101 -12.06 -36.91 -35.89
CA PRO A 101 -10.70 -37.41 -36.07
C PRO A 101 -10.43 -37.72 -37.56
N GLY A 102 -10.23 -36.71 -38.41
CA GLY A 102 -10.00 -36.99 -39.83
C GLY A 102 -10.12 -35.84 -40.84
N LYS A 103 -9.53 -34.67 -40.58
CA LYS A 103 -9.14 -33.79 -41.70
C LYS A 103 -7.62 -33.61 -41.68
N LYS A 104 -6.93 -34.61 -42.23
CA LYS A 104 -5.63 -34.39 -42.88
C LYS A 104 -5.89 -34.00 -44.33
#